data_AF-A0A432I304-F1
#
_entry.id   AF-A0A432I304-F1
#
_cell.length_a   1.000
_cell.length_b   1.000
_cell.length_c   1.000
_cell.angle_alpha   90.00
_cell.angle_beta   90.00
_cell.angle_gamma   90.00
#
_symmetry.space_group_name_H-M   'P 1'
#
loop_
_entity.id
_entity.type
_entity.pdbx_description
1 polymer ?
#
loop_
_entity_poly.entity_id
_entity_poly.type
_entity_poly.pdbx_seq_one_letter_code
_entity_poly.pdbx_strand_id
1 'polypeptide(L)'
;MRASLKKNYDLLIIGGGSAGLMAVPSSRQLDLTVALAEKDRLGGDCTWTGCVPGKTLLRAAKSAQNINDAAGFSITSSQPTIDFKSVMGRVRCVAKRFVGFRLGMTFDKAIIITP
;
A
#
# COMPACT_ATOMS: atom_id res chain seq x y z
N MET A 1 -5.77 -34.88 -17.78
CA MET A 1 -5.96 -34.02 -18.96
C MET A 1 -6.35 -32.62 -18.46
N ARG A 2 -5.38 -31.71 -18.26
CA ARG A 2 -5.67 -30.32 -17.84
C ARG A 2 -6.12 -29.55 -19.09
N ALA A 3 -7.40 -29.23 -19.20
CA ALA A 3 -7.90 -28.35 -20.24
C ALA A 3 -7.22 -26.98 -20.10
N SER A 4 -6.40 -26.62 -21.10
CA SER A 4 -5.78 -25.30 -21.18
C SER A 4 -6.83 -24.32 -21.68
N LEU A 5 -7.50 -23.62 -20.76
CA LEU A 5 -8.33 -22.46 -21.08
C LEU A 5 -7.40 -21.32 -21.50
N LYS A 6 -7.07 -21.23 -22.79
CA LYS A 6 -6.40 -20.06 -23.38
C LYS A 6 -7.34 -18.86 -23.27
N LYS A 7 -7.12 -18.01 -22.26
CA LYS A 7 -7.67 -16.66 -22.24
C LYS A 7 -6.73 -15.76 -23.03
N ASN A 8 -7.27 -15.05 -24.03
CA ASN A 8 -6.54 -14.02 -24.75
C ASN A 8 -6.49 -12.75 -23.88
N TYR A 9 -5.32 -12.15 -23.76
CA TYR A 9 -5.11 -10.87 -23.10
C TYR A 9 -4.34 -9.96 -24.04
N ASP A 10 -4.69 -8.68 -24.07
CA ASP A 10 -4.00 -7.67 -24.84
C ASP A 10 -2.74 -7.17 -24.11
N LEU A 11 -2.73 -7.27 -22.78
CA LEU A 11 -1.59 -6.85 -21.95
C LEU A 11 -1.40 -7.77 -20.74
N LEU A 12 -0.14 -8.15 -20.50
CA LEU A 12 0.31 -8.80 -19.27
C LEU A 12 1.19 -7.85 -18.46
N ILE A 13 0.78 -7.55 -17.23
CA ILE A 13 1.54 -6.75 -16.27
C ILE A 13 2.18 -7.71 -15.26
N ILE A 14 3.49 -7.63 -15.11
CA ILE A 14 4.24 -8.42 -14.13
C ILE A 14 4.64 -7.49 -12.98
N GLY A 15 4.13 -7.80 -11.79
CA GLY A 15 4.34 -7.02 -10.57
C GLY A 15 3.15 -6.14 -10.21
N GLY A 16 2.48 -6.47 -9.11
CA GLY A 16 1.40 -5.73 -8.46
C GLY A 16 1.89 -4.64 -7.50
N GLY A 17 3.04 -4.04 -7.78
CA GLY A 17 3.55 -2.87 -7.08
C GLY A 17 2.88 -1.57 -7.53
N SER A 18 3.42 -0.42 -7.12
CA SER A 18 2.88 0.91 -7.46
C SER A 18 2.69 1.09 -8.97
N ALA A 19 3.65 0.68 -9.79
CA ALA A 19 3.60 0.82 -11.24
C ALA A 19 2.51 -0.07 -11.85
N GLY A 20 2.51 -1.37 -11.53
CA GLY A 20 1.54 -2.31 -12.10
C GLY A 20 0.10 -2.00 -11.70
N LEU A 21 -0.13 -1.63 -10.43
CA LEU A 21 -1.46 -1.22 -9.97
C LEU A 21 -1.96 0.07 -10.63
N MET A 22 -1.06 0.96 -11.06
CA MET A 22 -1.43 2.16 -11.82
C MET A 22 -1.58 1.89 -13.32
N ALA A 23 -0.85 0.91 -13.87
CA ALA A 23 -0.95 0.55 -15.28
C ALA A 23 -2.28 -0.15 -15.62
N VAL A 24 -2.82 -1.00 -14.73
CA VAL A 24 -4.11 -1.68 -14.95
C VAL A 24 -5.27 -0.71 -15.27
N PRO A 25 -5.56 0.34 -14.47
CA PRO A 25 -6.66 1.24 -14.78
C PRO A 25 -6.38 2.09 -16.02
N SER A 26 -5.14 2.45 -16.31
CA SER A 26 -4.79 3.17 -17.55
C SER A 26 -5.03 2.30 -18.79
N SER A 27 -4.62 1.04 -18.77
CA SER A 27 -4.88 0.10 -19.88
C SER A 27 -6.37 -0.22 -20.03
N ARG A 28 -7.14 -0.20 -18.93
CA ARG A 28 -8.61 -0.33 -18.95
C ARG A 28 -9.31 0.83 -19.64
N GLN A 29 -8.79 2.06 -19.51
CA GLN A 29 -9.33 3.22 -20.22
C GLN A 29 -9.16 3.11 -21.73
N LEU A 30 -8.29 2.22 -22.20
CA LEU A 30 -8.07 1.90 -23.61
C LEU A 30 -8.81 0.61 -24.04
N ASP A 31 -9.77 0.13 -23.24
CA ASP A 31 -10.54 -1.10 -23.47
C ASP A 31 -9.71 -2.39 -23.65
N LEU A 32 -8.47 -2.40 -23.15
CA LEU A 32 -7.60 -3.57 -23.20
C LEU A 32 -8.00 -4.62 -22.16
N THR A 33 -7.95 -5.90 -22.54
CA THR A 33 -8.01 -7.03 -21.63
C THR A 33 -6.64 -7.24 -20.96
N VAL A 34 -6.60 -7.06 -19.64
CA VAL A 34 -5.34 -7.03 -18.88
C VAL A 34 -5.28 -8.17 -17.87
N ALA A 35 -4.18 -8.93 -17.90
CA ALA A 35 -3.76 -9.83 -16.84
C ALA A 35 -2.69 -9.16 -15.97
N LEU A 36 -2.79 -9.28 -14.64
CA LEU A 36 -1.74 -8.86 -13.72
C LEU A 36 -1.25 -10.07 -12.93
N ALA A 37 0.05 -10.33 -12.97
CA ALA A 37 0.69 -11.40 -12.22
C ALA A 37 1.52 -10.81 -11.09
N GLU A 38 1.27 -11.22 -9.85
CA GLU A 38 2.04 -10.84 -8.67
C GLU A 38 2.34 -12.10 -7.85
N LYS A 39 3.60 -12.25 -7.40
CA LYS A 39 4.05 -13.43 -6.66
C LYS A 39 3.73 -13.33 -5.17
N ASP A 40 3.86 -12.14 -4.59
CA ASP A 40 3.66 -11.90 -3.16
C ASP A 40 2.39 -11.06 -2.95
N ARG A 41 2.49 -9.93 -2.25
CA ARG A 41 1.36 -9.08 -1.89
C ARG A 41 1.22 -7.91 -2.84
N LEU A 42 -0.02 -7.69 -3.31
CA LEU A 42 -0.41 -6.47 -4.01
C LEU A 42 -0.05 -5.23 -3.17
N GLY A 43 0.37 -4.18 -3.84
CA GLY A 43 0.85 -2.93 -3.25
C GLY A 43 2.37 -2.79 -3.28
N GLY A 44 3.11 -3.88 -3.44
CA GLY A 44 4.57 -3.92 -3.54
C GLY A 44 5.30 -3.27 -2.36
N ASP A 45 6.59 -2.99 -2.55
CA ASP A 45 7.46 -2.51 -1.47
C ASP A 45 6.98 -1.19 -0.86
N CYS A 46 6.57 -0.23 -1.70
CA CYS A 46 6.09 1.07 -1.24
C CYS A 46 5.05 0.94 -0.11
N THR A 47 4.16 -0.04 -0.22
CA THR A 47 3.07 -0.25 0.73
C THR A 47 3.48 -1.06 1.96
N TRP A 48 4.32 -2.08 1.78
CA TRP A 48 4.58 -3.07 2.84
C TRP A 48 5.88 -2.82 3.62
N THR A 49 6.91 -2.30 2.96
CA THR A 49 8.27 -2.23 3.51
C THR A 49 8.95 -0.88 3.27
N GLY A 50 8.39 -0.03 2.41
CA GLY A 50 8.99 1.23 1.97
C GLY A 50 8.28 2.46 2.54
N CYS A 51 7.83 3.33 1.63
CA CYS A 51 7.36 4.67 1.95
C CYS A 51 6.19 4.71 2.94
N VAL A 52 5.20 3.82 2.81
CA VAL A 52 4.00 3.83 3.68
C VAL A 52 4.35 3.52 5.13
N PRO A 53 5.02 2.40 5.47
CA PRO A 53 5.39 2.14 6.86
C PRO A 53 6.41 3.16 7.38
N GLY A 54 7.38 3.54 6.56
CA GLY A 54 8.40 4.54 6.93
C GLY A 54 7.77 5.90 7.28
N LYS A 55 6.90 6.44 6.42
CA LYS A 55 6.24 7.74 6.67
C LYS A 55 5.25 7.67 7.84
N THR A 56 4.63 6.51 8.08
CA THR A 56 3.75 6.32 9.24
C THR A 56 4.54 6.37 10.55
N LEU A 57 5.72 5.74 10.57
CA LEU A 57 6.62 5.79 11.72
C LEU A 57 7.19 7.20 11.94
N LEU A 58 7.64 7.87 10.87
CA LEU A 58 8.12 9.26 10.94
C LEU A 58 7.04 10.21 11.47
N ARG A 59 5.76 9.98 11.12
CA ARG A 59 4.66 10.77 11.69
C ARG A 59 4.51 10.57 13.19
N ALA A 60 4.63 9.33 13.68
CA ALA A 60 4.59 9.06 15.12
C ALA A 60 5.77 9.73 15.85
N ALA A 61 6.99 9.63 15.30
CA ALA A 61 8.16 10.30 15.84
C ALA A 61 8.00 11.82 15.87
N LYS A 62 7.49 12.43 14.78
CA LYS A 62 7.23 13.87 14.72
C LYS A 62 6.18 14.32 15.74
N SER A 63 5.16 13.49 16.01
CA SER A 63 4.18 13.78 17.06
C SER A 63 4.82 13.79 18.46
N ALA A 64 5.70 12.84 18.77
CA ALA A 64 6.43 12.85 20.04
C ALA A 64 7.37 14.07 20.15
N GLN A 65 8.06 14.42 19.07
CA GLN A 65 8.92 15.60 19.03
C GLN A 65 8.13 16.90 19.24
N ASN A 66 6.96 17.03 18.62
CA ASN A 66 6.11 18.21 18.81
C ASN A 66 5.65 18.41 20.26
N ILE A 67 5.49 17.32 21.03
CA ILE A 67 5.19 17.41 22.48
C ILE A 67 6.43 17.95 23.22
N ASN A 68 7.62 17.44 22.91
CA ASN A 68 8.86 17.93 23.50
C ASN A 68 9.11 19.42 23.20
N ASP A 69 8.78 19.87 21.98
CA ASP A 69 8.99 21.25 21.54
C ASP A 69 7.88 22.22 22.04
N ALA A 70 6.85 21.72 22.73
CA ALA A 70 5.66 22.50 23.10
C ALA A 70 5.97 23.71 24.01
N ALA A 71 7.03 23.62 24.82
CA ALA A 71 7.45 24.71 25.70
C ALA A 71 7.82 25.99 24.92
N GLY A 72 8.32 25.87 23.69
CA GLY A 72 8.62 27.01 22.81
C GLY A 72 7.37 27.80 22.38
N PHE A 73 6.18 27.24 22.59
CA PHE A 73 4.89 27.88 22.31
C PHE A 73 4.15 28.27 23.61
N SER A 74 4.86 28.35 24.74
CA SER A 74 4.27 28.59 26.06
C SER A 74 3.23 27.54 26.48
N ILE A 75 3.30 26.32 25.91
CA ILE A 75 2.45 25.19 26.26
C ILE A 75 3.21 24.29 27.23
N THR A 76 2.64 24.08 28.41
CA THR A 76 3.18 23.11 29.38
C THR A 76 2.77 21.70 28.97
N SER A 77 3.74 20.80 28.83
CA SER A 77 3.49 19.39 28.56
C SER A 77 4.48 18.50 29.32
N SER A 78 4.08 17.27 29.62
CA SER A 78 4.95 16.25 30.20
C SER A 78 5.66 15.44 29.11
N GLN A 79 6.80 14.84 29.43
CA GLN A 79 7.53 13.97 28.50
C GLN A 79 6.64 12.82 28.02
N PRO A 80 6.52 12.59 26.69
CA PRO A 80 5.63 11.57 26.17
C PRO A 80 6.19 10.16 26.45
N THR A 81 5.33 9.27 26.96
CA THR A 81 5.63 7.84 27.05
C THR A 81 5.31 7.17 25.71
N ILE A 82 6.28 6.50 25.10
CA ILE A 82 6.12 5.86 23.78
C ILE A 82 5.88 4.36 23.94
N ASP A 83 4.66 3.91 23.64
CA ASP A 83 4.37 2.48 23.42
C ASP A 83 4.72 2.08 21.99
N PHE A 84 5.95 1.56 21.83
CA PHE A 84 6.45 1.13 20.53
C PHE A 84 5.61 -0.01 19.91
N LYS A 85 5.01 -0.89 20.72
CA LYS A 85 4.17 -1.99 20.24
C LYS A 85 2.92 -1.43 19.57
N SER A 86 2.28 -0.44 20.19
CA SER A 86 1.11 0.25 19.62
C SER A 86 1.47 1.06 18.38
N VAL A 87 2.62 1.74 18.36
CA VAL A 87 3.13 2.45 17.17
C VAL A 87 3.30 1.49 15.99
N MET A 88 3.97 0.36 16.19
CA MET A 88 4.14 -0.65 15.13
C MET A 88 2.82 -1.34 14.75
N GLY A 89 1.88 -1.45 15.69
CA GLY A 89 0.49 -1.82 15.41
C GLY A 89 -0.17 -0.87 14.41
N ARG A 90 -0.06 0.45 14.64
CA ARG A 90 -0.55 1.49 13.73
C ARG A 90 0.13 1.44 12.37
N VAL A 91 1.46 1.27 12.31
CA VAL A 91 2.22 1.15 11.05
C VAL A 91 1.67 0.01 10.19
N ARG A 92 1.46 -1.17 10.78
CA ARG A 92 0.88 -2.33 10.06
C ARG A 92 -0.57 -2.10 9.66
N CYS A 93 -1.37 -1.43 10.49
CA CYS A 93 -2.76 -1.08 10.18
C CYS A 93 -2.85 -0.15 8.97
N VAL A 94 -2.02 0.90 8.92
CA VAL A 94 -1.98 1.86 7.80
C VAL A 94 -1.56 1.18 6.50
N ALA A 95 -0.53 0.33 6.54
CA ALA A 95 -0.10 -0.44 5.36
C ALA A 95 -1.24 -1.30 4.79
N LYS A 96 -1.96 -2.03 5.64
CA LYS A 96 -3.13 -2.84 5.23
C LYS A 96 -4.25 -1.99 4.63
N ARG A 97 -4.56 -0.84 5.25
CA ARG A 97 -5.60 0.07 4.78
C ARG A 97 -5.28 0.66 3.40
N PHE A 98 -4.00 0.94 3.13
CA PHE A 98 -3.56 1.48 1.85
C PHE A 98 -3.82 0.52 0.68
N VAL A 99 -3.65 -0.78 0.91
CA VAL A 99 -4.01 -1.82 -0.05
C VAL A 99 -5.51 -1.86 -0.26
N GLY A 100 -6.32 -1.89 0.80
CA GLY A 100 -7.79 -1.92 0.68
C GLY A 100 -8.38 -0.76 -0.14
N PHE A 101 -7.84 0.45 0.00
CA PHE A 101 -8.27 1.61 -0.78
C PHE A 101 -7.94 1.46 -2.28
N ARG A 102 -6.72 1.04 -2.62
CA ARG A 102 -6.31 0.80 -4.02
C ARG A 102 -6.99 -0.41 -4.63
N LEU A 103 -7.24 -1.45 -3.82
CA LEU A 103 -7.95 -2.65 -4.24
C LEU A 103 -9.45 -2.45 -4.48
N GLY A 104 -10.04 -1.35 -4.01
CA GLY A 104 -11.43 -1.01 -4.30
C GLY A 104 -11.65 -0.42 -5.70
N MET A 105 -10.60 0.14 -6.32
CA MET A 105 -10.73 1.00 -7.51
C MET A 105 -10.39 0.34 -8.84
N THR A 106 -9.82 -0.88 -8.86
CA THR A 106 -9.14 -1.41 -10.06
C THR A 106 -9.71 -2.75 -10.60
N PHE A 107 -10.70 -3.37 -9.95
CA PHE A 107 -10.86 -4.84 -10.04
C PHE A 107 -12.12 -5.38 -10.73
N ASP A 108 -13.02 -4.56 -11.29
CA ASP A 108 -14.24 -5.10 -11.93
C ASP A 108 -13.98 -6.00 -13.15
N LYS A 109 -12.80 -5.92 -13.80
CA LYS A 109 -12.46 -6.74 -14.99
C LYS A 109 -11.00 -7.26 -15.04
N ALA A 110 -10.24 -7.19 -13.93
CA ALA A 110 -8.83 -7.64 -13.90
C ALA A 110 -8.71 -9.07 -13.42
N ILE A 111 -8.01 -9.90 -14.19
CA ILE A 111 -7.62 -11.22 -13.74
C ILE A 111 -6.27 -11.08 -13.06
N ILE A 112 -6.27 -11.24 -11.74
CA ILE A 112 -5.05 -11.32 -10.94
C ILE A 112 -4.63 -12.77 -10.89
N ILE A 113 -3.42 -13.05 -11.35
CA ILE A 113 -2.79 -14.35 -11.21
C ILE A 113 -1.82 -14.21 -10.03
N THR A 114 -2.29 -14.54 -8.84
CA THR A 114 -1.44 -14.80 -7.68
C THR A 114 -1.22 -16.30 -7.55
N PRO A 115 -0.06 -16.77 -7.04
CA PRO A 115 0.14 -18.16 -6.69
C PRO A 115 -0.79 -18.63 -5.57
#